data_AF-A0A2S6RYB0-F1
#
_entry.id   AF-A0A2S6RYB0-F1
#
_cell.length_a   1.000
_cell.length_b   1.000
_cell.length_c   1.000
_cell.angle_alpha   90.00
_cell.angle_beta   90.00
_cell.angle_gamma   90.00
#
_symmetry.space_group_name_H-M   'P 1'
#
loop_
_entity.id
_entity.type
_entity.pdbx_description
1 polymer ?
#
loop_
_entity_poly.entity_id
_entity_poly.type
_entity_poly.pdbx_seq_one_letter_code
_entity_poly.pdbx_strand_id
1 'polypeptide(L)'
;MFNRRRIQLAYSVLRWHGRLGVAAALLFLILLVTGIALNHAERLALDQRYIATEWLLDWYGIAPKNAPVSYRVGTHWITELDGHLFLNSTLIFERTGFVRGALQTQGIFAVATEDILYLFDPNGRLIEQIVNLPAKILRLGWRESSTYIDTPRGIFSTDPDFLIWRQADRVPNWTETIATPKAIGDDVLRAYRGRGLPWERVILDLHSGRILGVWGPYLMDGAALALLILVFSGFYNWVIRR
;
A
#
# COMPACT_ATOMS: atom_id res chain seq x y z
N MET A 1 -20.99 65.18 -2.65
CA MET A 1 -20.52 64.05 -3.50
C MET A 1 -20.00 62.84 -2.72
N PHE A 2 -19.38 62.99 -1.55
CA PHE A 2 -18.79 61.88 -0.78
C PHE A 2 -19.77 60.78 -0.31
N ASN A 3 -21.04 61.11 -0.07
CA ASN A 3 -22.01 60.16 0.51
C ASN A 3 -22.49 59.08 -0.50
N ARG A 4 -22.67 59.44 -1.79
CA ARG A 4 -23.13 58.48 -2.81
C ARG A 4 -22.10 57.39 -3.12
N ARG A 5 -20.81 57.75 -3.18
CA ARG A 5 -19.72 56.79 -3.41
C ARG A 5 -19.58 55.80 -2.25
N ARG A 6 -19.71 56.27 -1.00
CA ARG A 6 -19.69 55.42 0.20
C ARG A 6 -20.85 54.41 0.20
N ILE A 7 -22.05 54.86 -0.12
CA ILE A 7 -23.24 53.99 -0.22
C ILE A 7 -23.06 52.95 -1.34
N GLN A 8 -22.62 53.36 -2.53
CA GLN A 8 -22.37 52.44 -3.65
C GLN A 8 -21.29 51.38 -3.31
N LEU A 9 -20.21 51.79 -2.64
CA LEU A 9 -19.17 50.88 -2.14
C LEU A 9 -19.73 49.89 -1.12
N ALA A 10 -20.53 50.33 -0.15
CA ALA A 10 -21.15 49.44 0.84
C ALA A 10 -22.07 48.40 0.19
N TYR A 11 -22.89 48.79 -0.80
CA TYR A 11 -23.70 47.84 -1.57
C TYR A 11 -22.85 46.85 -2.38
N SER A 12 -21.75 47.31 -2.99
CA SER A 12 -20.83 46.44 -3.73
C SER A 12 -20.16 45.40 -2.81
N VAL A 13 -19.64 45.84 -1.67
CA VAL A 13 -19.01 44.97 -0.67
C VAL A 13 -20.00 43.92 -0.16
N LEU A 14 -21.24 44.30 0.13
CA LEU A 14 -22.28 43.35 0.54
C LEU A 14 -22.58 42.29 -0.54
N ARG A 15 -22.69 42.71 -1.81
CA ARG A 15 -22.96 41.78 -2.93
C ARG A 15 -21.81 40.80 -3.16
N TRP A 16 -20.57 41.28 -3.11
CA TRP A 16 -19.39 40.43 -3.27
C TRP A 16 -19.15 39.54 -2.05
N HIS A 17 -19.41 40.02 -0.84
CA HIS A 17 -19.41 39.19 0.38
C HIS A 17 -20.37 38.00 0.23
N GLY A 18 -21.62 38.22 -0.20
CA GLY A 18 -22.58 37.15 -0.40
C GLY A 18 -22.13 36.12 -1.46
N ARG A 19 -21.60 36.59 -2.60
CA ARG A 19 -21.11 35.69 -3.67
C ARG A 19 -19.91 34.87 -3.24
N LEU A 20 -18.93 35.51 -2.60
CA LEU A 20 -17.74 34.84 -2.07
C LEU A 20 -18.13 33.85 -0.96
N GLY A 21 -19.11 34.20 -0.13
CA GLY A 21 -19.66 33.35 0.92
C GLY A 21 -20.26 32.07 0.37
N VAL A 22 -21.10 32.17 -0.66
CA VAL A 22 -21.66 30.99 -1.34
C VAL A 22 -20.57 30.13 -1.98
N ALA A 23 -19.60 30.76 -2.65
CA ALA A 23 -18.48 30.05 -3.26
C ALA A 23 -17.61 29.31 -2.23
N ALA A 24 -17.37 29.90 -1.06
CA ALA A 24 -16.54 29.32 0.00
C ALA A 24 -17.30 28.37 0.93
N ALA A 25 -18.63 28.35 0.92
CA ALA A 25 -19.45 27.63 1.89
C ALA A 25 -19.15 26.13 1.96
N LEU A 26 -18.98 25.47 0.81
CA LEU A 26 -18.68 24.04 0.77
C LEU A 26 -17.31 23.73 1.40
N LEU A 27 -16.28 24.50 1.04
CA LEU A 27 -14.94 24.32 1.59
C LEU A 27 -14.92 24.61 3.09
N PHE A 28 -15.64 25.63 3.53
CA PHE A 28 -15.81 25.91 4.95
C PHE A 28 -16.51 24.78 5.71
N LEU A 29 -17.57 24.20 5.13
CA LEU A 29 -18.26 23.05 5.74
C LEU A 29 -17.31 21.87 5.90
N ILE A 30 -16.50 21.57 4.87
CA ILE A 30 -15.49 20.51 4.93
C ILE A 30 -14.48 20.82 6.04
N LEU A 31 -13.91 22.03 6.08
CA LEU A 31 -12.94 22.43 7.10
C LEU A 31 -13.51 22.36 8.52
N LEU A 32 -14.77 22.77 8.70
CA LEU A 32 -15.46 22.73 9.98
C LEU A 32 -15.67 21.29 10.45
N VAL A 33 -16.26 20.44 9.61
CA VAL A 33 -16.56 19.05 9.97
C VAL A 33 -15.28 18.26 10.21
N THR A 34 -14.29 18.38 9.32
CA THR A 34 -12.99 17.70 9.48
C THR A 34 -12.22 18.25 10.67
N GLY A 35 -12.22 19.56 10.91
CA GLY A 35 -11.56 20.17 12.06
C GLY A 35 -12.17 19.73 13.39
N ILE A 36 -13.50 19.65 13.50
CA ILE A 36 -14.18 19.10 14.68
C ILE A 36 -13.83 17.62 14.87
N ALA A 37 -13.83 16.83 13.79
CA ALA A 37 -13.46 15.42 13.87
C ALA A 37 -12.00 15.24 14.34
N LEU A 38 -11.07 16.02 13.81
CA LEU A 38 -9.66 15.98 14.19
C LEU A 38 -9.44 16.45 15.64
N ASN A 39 -10.15 17.49 16.09
CA ASN A 39 -10.11 17.95 17.49
C ASN A 39 -10.61 16.88 18.49
N HIS A 40 -11.39 15.92 18.01
CA HIS A 40 -11.91 14.80 18.80
C HIS A 40 -11.40 13.44 18.30
N ALA A 41 -10.25 13.40 17.63
CA ALA A 41 -9.74 12.20 16.96
C ALA A 41 -9.62 11.00 17.91
N GLU A 42 -9.08 11.20 19.12
CA GLU A 42 -8.94 10.15 20.13
C GLU A 42 -10.31 9.62 20.60
N ARG A 43 -11.25 10.53 20.92
CA ARG A 43 -12.62 10.16 21.34
C ARG A 43 -13.38 9.41 20.25
N LEU A 44 -13.10 9.74 18.99
CA LEU A 44 -13.67 9.08 17.81
C LEU A 44 -12.87 7.84 17.38
N ALA A 45 -11.72 7.58 18.01
CA ALA A 45 -10.78 6.51 17.70
C ALA A 45 -10.38 6.48 16.21
N LEU A 46 -10.11 7.66 15.64
CA LEU A 46 -9.80 7.80 14.20
C LEU A 46 -8.46 7.16 13.81
N ASP A 47 -7.54 7.01 14.76
CA ASP A 47 -6.25 6.32 14.65
C ASP A 47 -6.37 4.79 14.74
N GLN A 48 -7.48 4.30 15.31
CA GLN A 48 -7.74 2.86 15.51
C GLN A 48 -8.72 2.28 14.49
N ARG A 49 -9.44 3.13 13.76
CA ARG A 49 -10.34 2.71 12.68
C ARG A 49 -9.64 2.87 11.34
N TYR A 50 -9.59 1.80 10.57
CA TYR A 50 -8.89 1.75 9.29
C TYR A 50 -9.85 1.62 8.13
N ILE A 51 -9.52 2.26 7.00
CA ILE A 51 -10.18 2.07 5.71
C ILE A 51 -9.29 1.21 4.81
N ALA A 52 -9.88 0.16 4.24
CA ALA A 52 -9.21 -0.79 3.37
C ALA A 52 -9.73 -0.74 1.91
N THR A 53 -10.34 0.38 1.53
CA THR A 53 -10.91 0.55 0.18
C THR A 53 -9.79 0.64 -0.85
N GLU A 54 -9.80 -0.28 -1.82
CA GLU A 54 -8.68 -0.52 -2.75
C GLU A 54 -8.23 0.74 -3.48
N TRP A 55 -9.16 1.44 -4.15
CA TRP A 55 -8.83 2.64 -4.92
C TRP A 55 -8.22 3.74 -4.05
N LEU A 56 -8.62 3.83 -2.78
CA LEU A 56 -8.10 4.83 -1.86
C LEU A 56 -6.69 4.45 -1.41
N LEU A 57 -6.47 3.18 -1.09
CA LEU A 57 -5.13 2.68 -0.78
C LEU A 57 -4.17 2.88 -1.95
N ASP A 58 -4.64 2.63 -3.18
CA ASP A 58 -3.86 2.86 -4.40
C ASP A 58 -3.56 4.34 -4.61
N TRP A 59 -4.52 5.23 -4.37
CA TRP A 59 -4.31 6.68 -4.37
C TRP A 59 -3.24 7.13 -3.37
N TYR A 60 -3.16 6.47 -2.22
CA TYR A 60 -2.14 6.70 -1.20
C TYR A 60 -0.81 5.98 -1.45
N GLY A 61 -0.67 5.28 -2.59
CA GLY A 61 0.56 4.55 -2.94
C GLY A 61 0.77 3.24 -2.17
N ILE A 62 -0.29 2.68 -1.59
CA ILE A 62 -0.31 1.38 -0.91
C ILE A 62 -0.76 0.28 -1.90
N ALA A 63 -0.42 0.46 -3.17
CA ALA A 63 -0.56 -0.55 -4.21
C ALA A 63 0.78 -1.29 -4.38
N PRO A 64 0.77 -2.60 -4.66
CA PRO A 64 1.99 -3.26 -5.10
C PRO A 64 2.43 -2.71 -6.47
N LYS A 65 3.74 -2.69 -6.69
CA LYS A 65 4.40 -2.27 -7.92
C LYS A 65 4.41 -3.38 -8.96
N ASN A 66 4.50 -4.63 -8.52
CA ASN A 66 4.52 -5.80 -9.38
C ASN A 66 3.28 -6.67 -9.20
N ALA A 67 2.98 -7.51 -10.19
CA ALA A 67 1.96 -8.54 -10.06
C ALA A 67 2.48 -9.68 -9.16
N PRO A 68 1.61 -10.31 -8.35
CA PRO A 68 2.02 -11.44 -7.53
C PRO A 68 2.41 -12.64 -8.40
N VAL A 69 3.52 -13.30 -8.05
CA VAL A 69 3.99 -14.53 -8.69
C VAL A 69 3.76 -15.71 -7.75
N SER A 70 3.00 -16.70 -8.21
CA SER A 70 2.63 -17.84 -7.37
C SER A 70 3.18 -19.17 -7.87
N TYR A 71 3.50 -20.02 -6.89
CA TYR A 71 3.93 -21.40 -7.06
C TYR A 71 3.02 -22.30 -6.23
N ARG A 72 2.56 -23.40 -6.84
CA ARG A 72 1.79 -24.42 -6.12
C ARG A 72 2.76 -25.37 -5.42
N VAL A 73 2.66 -25.44 -4.10
CA VAL A 73 3.49 -26.32 -3.25
C VAL A 73 2.58 -27.31 -2.51
N GLY A 74 2.39 -28.49 -3.11
CA GLY A 74 1.40 -29.47 -2.66
C GLY A 74 -0.02 -28.92 -2.72
N THR A 75 -0.68 -28.80 -1.56
CA THR A 75 -2.02 -28.22 -1.40
C THR A 75 -2.00 -26.72 -1.11
N HIS A 76 -0.82 -26.13 -0.94
CA HIS A 76 -0.65 -24.73 -0.59
C HIS A 76 -0.09 -23.90 -1.74
N TRP A 77 -0.11 -22.59 -1.55
CA TRP A 77 0.45 -21.62 -2.48
C TRP A 77 1.58 -20.85 -1.81
N ILE A 78 2.70 -20.70 -2.49
CA ILE A 78 3.70 -19.69 -2.14
C ILE A 78 3.62 -18.58 -3.16
N THR A 79 3.33 -17.38 -2.68
CA THR A 79 3.16 -16.20 -3.52
C THR A 79 4.19 -15.15 -3.12
N GLU A 80 4.93 -14.64 -4.10
CA GLU A 80 5.82 -13.50 -3.94
C GLU A 80 5.11 -12.23 -4.43
N LEU A 81 5.19 -11.16 -3.65
CA LEU A 81 4.70 -9.83 -4.03
C LEU A 81 5.60 -8.74 -3.43
N ASP A 82 6.33 -8.03 -4.29
CA ASP A 82 7.24 -6.93 -3.93
C ASP A 82 8.20 -7.28 -2.78
N GLY A 83 8.80 -8.47 -2.83
CA GLY A 83 9.73 -8.98 -1.83
C GLY A 83 9.08 -9.56 -0.58
N HIS A 84 7.76 -9.71 -0.53
CA HIS A 84 7.03 -10.37 0.55
C HIS A 84 6.62 -11.77 0.10
N LEU A 85 6.88 -12.79 0.93
CA LEU A 85 6.41 -14.14 0.71
C LEU A 85 5.17 -14.43 1.54
N PHE A 86 4.17 -14.99 0.87
CA PHE A 86 2.93 -15.42 1.48
C PHE A 86 2.76 -16.94 1.33
N LEU A 87 2.44 -17.61 2.42
CA LEU A 87 1.91 -18.97 2.40
C LEU A 87 0.38 -18.89 2.37
N ASN A 88 -0.20 -19.21 1.22
CA ASN A 88 -1.57 -18.93 0.84
C ASN A 88 -1.83 -17.42 0.88
N SER A 89 -2.26 -16.90 2.03
CA SER A 89 -2.53 -15.48 2.27
C SER A 89 -1.86 -14.94 3.54
N THR A 90 -1.08 -15.78 4.22
CA THR A 90 -0.36 -15.40 5.44
C THR A 90 1.05 -14.97 5.08
N LEU A 91 1.46 -13.76 5.48
CA LEU A 91 2.83 -13.29 5.32
C LEU A 91 3.77 -14.17 6.17
N ILE A 92 4.77 -14.78 5.52
CA ILE A 92 5.72 -15.70 6.17
C ILE A 92 7.15 -15.16 6.18
N PHE A 93 7.49 -14.28 5.23
CA PHE A 93 8.81 -13.67 5.16
C PHE A 93 8.78 -12.35 4.39
N GLU A 94 9.68 -11.45 4.74
CA GLU A 94 9.85 -10.16 4.07
C GLU A 94 11.29 -10.05 3.53
N ARG A 95 11.46 -9.28 2.45
CA ARG A 95 12.74 -8.99 1.80
C ARG A 95 13.42 -10.23 1.18
N THR A 96 12.65 -11.17 0.64
CA THR A 96 13.22 -12.32 -0.08
C THR A 96 13.94 -11.94 -1.37
N GLY A 97 13.44 -10.92 -2.07
CA GLY A 97 13.81 -10.66 -3.47
C GLY A 97 12.99 -11.52 -4.44
N PHE A 98 13.39 -11.52 -5.72
CA PHE A 98 12.65 -12.23 -6.77
C PHE A 98 12.78 -13.75 -6.62
N VAL A 99 11.63 -14.41 -6.51
CA VAL A 99 11.56 -15.88 -6.42
C VAL A 99 11.78 -16.50 -7.80
N ARG A 100 12.62 -17.54 -7.82
CA ARG A 100 12.98 -18.34 -9.00
C ARG A 100 12.31 -19.73 -8.99
N GLY A 101 11.69 -20.10 -7.88
CA GLY A 101 10.94 -21.35 -7.74
C GLY A 101 10.53 -21.60 -6.30
N ALA A 102 9.45 -22.34 -6.11
CA ALA A 102 9.09 -22.87 -4.80
C ALA A 102 8.49 -24.28 -4.94
N LEU A 103 8.80 -25.15 -3.99
CA LEU A 103 8.28 -26.52 -3.93
C LEU A 103 8.13 -27.00 -2.49
N GLN A 104 7.34 -28.05 -2.32
CA GLN A 104 7.27 -28.80 -1.07
C GLN A 104 8.13 -30.06 -1.21
N THR A 105 8.98 -30.31 -0.22
CA THR A 105 9.80 -31.53 -0.15
C THR A 105 9.96 -31.95 1.31
N GLN A 106 9.82 -33.24 1.60
CA GLN A 106 10.03 -33.80 2.94
C GLN A 106 9.29 -33.06 4.08
N GLY A 107 8.10 -32.53 3.78
CA GLY A 107 7.30 -31.80 4.75
C GLY A 107 7.71 -30.34 5.00
N ILE A 108 8.74 -29.83 4.33
CA ILE A 108 9.11 -28.41 4.37
C ILE A 108 8.82 -27.72 3.03
N PHE A 109 8.79 -26.39 3.04
CA PHE A 109 8.73 -25.59 1.82
C PHE A 109 10.11 -25.02 1.50
N ALA A 110 10.58 -25.27 0.29
CA ALA A 110 11.81 -24.71 -0.24
C ALA A 110 11.45 -23.60 -1.23
N VAL A 111 11.98 -22.39 -1.01
CA VAL A 111 11.76 -21.22 -1.87
C VAL A 111 13.11 -20.70 -2.33
N ALA A 112 13.36 -20.76 -3.63
CA ALA A 112 14.59 -20.29 -4.24
C ALA A 112 14.46 -18.85 -4.70
N THR A 113 15.47 -18.06 -4.39
CA THR A 113 15.76 -16.78 -5.03
C THR A 113 17.05 -16.92 -5.83
N GLU A 114 17.58 -15.84 -6.40
CA GLU A 114 18.81 -15.92 -7.18
C GLU A 114 20.03 -16.39 -6.35
N ASP A 115 20.14 -15.95 -5.09
CA ASP A 115 21.32 -16.17 -4.26
C ASP A 115 21.04 -16.95 -2.95
N ILE A 116 19.76 -17.17 -2.61
CA ILE A 116 19.37 -17.79 -1.34
C ILE A 116 18.28 -18.83 -1.58
N LEU A 117 18.44 -20.00 -0.97
CA LEU A 117 17.37 -20.99 -0.83
C LEU A 117 16.83 -20.95 0.60
N TYR A 118 15.60 -20.49 0.75
CA TYR A 118 14.90 -20.39 2.02
C TYR A 118 14.15 -21.69 2.31
N LEU A 119 14.28 -22.21 3.52
CA LEU A 119 13.55 -23.37 4.00
C LEU A 119 12.55 -22.95 5.09
N PHE A 120 11.29 -23.32 4.92
CA PHE A 120 10.22 -23.02 5.86
C PHE A 120 9.55 -24.30 6.34
N ASP A 121 9.09 -24.29 7.59
CA ASP A 121 8.25 -25.34 8.14
C ASP A 121 6.83 -25.30 7.52
N PRO A 122 5.97 -26.31 7.75
CA PRO A 122 4.57 -26.30 7.30
C PRO A 122 3.74 -25.08 7.75
N ASN A 123 4.15 -24.41 8.83
CA ASN A 123 3.48 -23.23 9.37
C ASN A 123 4.03 -21.92 8.77
N GLY A 124 5.00 -22.01 7.85
CA GLY A 124 5.64 -20.86 7.24
C GLY A 124 6.71 -20.19 8.11
N ARG A 125 7.20 -20.85 9.17
CA ARG A 125 8.32 -20.34 9.96
C ARG A 125 9.62 -20.64 9.24
N LEU A 126 10.49 -19.64 9.11
CA LEU A 126 11.82 -19.83 8.55
C LEU A 126 12.61 -20.80 9.44
N ILE A 127 13.06 -21.90 8.83
CA ILE A 127 13.98 -22.87 9.42
C ILE A 127 15.42 -22.44 9.14
N GLU A 128 15.75 -22.20 7.87
CA GLU A 128 17.13 -21.97 7.43
C GLU A 128 17.21 -21.14 6.14
N GLN A 129 18.35 -20.46 5.94
CA GLN A 129 18.74 -19.78 4.72
C GLN A 129 20.03 -20.37 4.19
N ILE A 130 19.97 -21.05 3.06
CA ILE A 130 21.15 -21.64 2.43
C ILE A 130 21.71 -20.63 1.43
N VAL A 131 22.89 -20.11 1.78
CA VAL A 131 23.64 -19.14 0.96
C VAL A 131 24.85 -19.77 0.25
N ASN A 132 25.32 -20.92 0.74
CA ASN A 132 26.45 -21.66 0.17
C ASN A 132 26.01 -22.53 -1.02
N LEU A 133 25.49 -21.87 -2.06
CA LEU A 133 24.99 -22.53 -3.27
C LEU A 133 26.11 -22.71 -4.31
N PRO A 134 26.07 -23.75 -5.16
CA PRO A 134 27.05 -24.00 -6.22
C PRO A 134 27.24 -22.83 -7.21
N ALA A 135 26.16 -22.09 -7.46
CA ALA A 135 26.06 -20.89 -8.27
C ALA A 135 24.67 -20.28 -8.10
N LYS A 136 24.43 -19.13 -8.74
CA LYS A 136 23.12 -18.46 -8.77
C LYS A 136 22.02 -19.38 -9.29
N ILE A 137 20.89 -19.42 -8.59
CA ILE A 137 19.75 -20.26 -8.95
C ILE A 137 18.95 -19.54 -10.04
N LEU A 138 18.74 -20.25 -11.14
CA LEU A 138 17.87 -19.83 -12.23
C LEU A 138 16.46 -20.40 -12.07
N ARG A 139 16.36 -21.67 -11.63
CA ARG A 139 15.11 -22.40 -11.43
C ARG A 139 15.25 -23.42 -10.31
N LEU A 140 14.15 -23.69 -9.63
CA LEU A 140 14.02 -24.79 -8.68
C LEU A 140 13.29 -25.96 -9.33
N GLY A 141 13.65 -27.18 -8.98
CA GLY A 141 13.03 -28.39 -9.50
C GLY A 141 13.09 -29.54 -8.50
N TRP A 142 12.39 -30.62 -8.83
CA TRP A 142 12.33 -31.82 -8.00
C TRP A 142 12.39 -33.08 -8.87
N ARG A 143 12.88 -34.15 -8.28
CA ARG A 143 12.71 -35.51 -8.81
C ARG A 143 12.77 -36.48 -7.65
N GLU A 144 11.76 -37.36 -7.58
CA GLU A 144 11.59 -38.28 -6.46
C GLU A 144 11.53 -37.49 -5.14
N SER A 145 12.46 -37.71 -4.21
CA SER A 145 12.55 -36.98 -2.94
C SER A 145 13.64 -35.90 -2.90
N SER A 146 14.35 -35.69 -4.02
CA SER A 146 15.50 -34.79 -4.11
C SER A 146 15.12 -33.44 -4.74
N THR A 147 15.68 -32.38 -4.18
CA THR A 147 15.57 -31.01 -4.70
C THR A 147 16.71 -30.73 -5.67
N TYR A 148 16.40 -30.02 -6.74
CA TYR A 148 17.33 -29.66 -7.79
C TYR A 148 17.31 -28.15 -8.03
N ILE A 149 18.47 -27.59 -8.35
CA ILE A 149 18.61 -26.21 -8.80
C ILE A 149 19.22 -26.19 -10.19
N ASP A 150 18.66 -25.36 -11.07
CA ASP A 150 19.29 -25.00 -12.34
C ASP A 150 20.20 -23.81 -12.10
N THR A 151 21.43 -23.87 -12.61
CA THR A 151 22.42 -22.79 -12.46
C THR A 151 23.20 -22.60 -13.75
N PRO A 152 23.89 -21.47 -13.96
CA PRO A 152 24.78 -21.28 -15.11
C PRO A 152 25.92 -22.32 -15.20
N ARG A 153 26.22 -23.05 -14.11
CA ARG A 153 27.28 -24.08 -14.07
C ARG A 153 26.73 -25.49 -14.31
N GLY A 154 25.44 -25.63 -14.57
CA GLY A 154 24.74 -26.90 -14.72
C GLY A 154 23.70 -27.13 -13.63
N ILE A 155 23.07 -28.30 -13.67
CA ILE A 155 22.03 -28.70 -12.75
C ILE A 155 22.69 -29.40 -11.56
N PHE A 156 22.29 -29.01 -10.35
CA PHE A 156 22.75 -29.63 -9.11
C PHE A 156 21.57 -30.21 -8.34
N SER A 157 21.76 -31.37 -7.72
CA SER A 157 20.86 -31.92 -6.70
C SER A 157 21.48 -31.78 -5.32
N THR A 158 20.63 -31.78 -4.30
CA THR A 158 21.05 -31.80 -2.90
C THR A 158 20.50 -32.99 -2.15
N ASP A 159 21.20 -33.37 -1.09
CA ASP A 159 20.75 -34.34 -0.11
C ASP A 159 19.56 -33.80 0.73
N PRO A 160 18.83 -34.68 1.45
CA PRO A 160 17.69 -34.29 2.30
C PRO A 160 17.91 -33.12 3.26
N ASP A 161 19.13 -33.01 3.80
CA ASP A 161 19.49 -31.97 4.78
C ASP A 161 20.00 -30.69 4.12
N PHE A 162 20.02 -30.63 2.79
CA PHE A 162 20.46 -29.47 1.99
C PHE A 162 21.92 -29.03 2.22
N LEU A 163 22.79 -29.97 2.58
CA LEU A 163 24.19 -29.69 2.95
C LEU A 163 25.18 -29.96 1.79
N ILE A 164 24.86 -30.91 0.92
CA ILE A 164 25.78 -31.44 -0.10
C ILE A 164 25.15 -31.30 -1.48
N TRP A 165 25.71 -30.40 -2.28
CA TRP A 165 25.33 -30.22 -3.68
C TRP A 165 26.19 -31.07 -4.61
N ARG A 166 25.55 -31.84 -5.49
CA ARG A 166 26.22 -32.67 -6.50
C ARG A 166 25.66 -32.39 -7.88
N GLN A 167 26.50 -32.50 -8.90
CA GLN A 167 26.04 -32.37 -10.27
C GLN A 167 25.01 -33.47 -10.56
N ALA A 168 23.90 -33.09 -11.18
CA ALA A 168 22.80 -34.00 -11.44
C ALA A 168 23.07 -34.85 -12.68
N ASP A 169 22.93 -36.17 -12.54
CA ASP A 169 22.99 -37.12 -13.67
C ASP A 169 21.65 -37.26 -14.40
N ARG A 170 20.61 -36.59 -13.89
CA ARG A 170 19.22 -36.77 -14.28
C ARG A 170 18.53 -35.41 -14.38
N VAL A 171 17.67 -35.25 -15.40
CA VAL A 171 16.86 -34.04 -15.58
C VAL A 171 15.67 -34.03 -14.61
N PRO A 172 15.49 -33.00 -13.77
CA PRO A 172 14.37 -32.91 -12.84
C PRO A 172 13.10 -32.37 -13.50
N ASN A 173 11.98 -32.42 -12.77
CA ASN A 173 10.79 -31.64 -13.08
C ASN A 173 10.97 -30.23 -12.53
N TRP A 174 10.87 -29.21 -13.38
CA TRP A 174 11.00 -27.82 -12.96
C TRP A 174 9.72 -27.29 -12.34
N THR A 175 9.84 -26.41 -11.34
CA THR A 175 8.70 -25.67 -10.81
C THR A 175 8.26 -24.64 -11.85
N GLU A 176 6.96 -24.55 -12.08
CA GLU A 176 6.38 -23.54 -12.97
C GLU A 176 5.69 -22.46 -12.15
N THR A 177 5.86 -21.22 -12.60
CA THR A 177 5.02 -20.11 -12.14
C THR A 177 3.63 -20.32 -12.70
N ILE A 178 2.63 -20.39 -11.83
CA ILE A 178 1.23 -20.46 -12.23
C ILE A 178 0.64 -19.06 -12.07
N ALA A 179 -0.22 -18.64 -12.99
CA ALA A 179 -1.01 -17.44 -12.79
C ALA A 179 -1.76 -17.56 -11.46
N THR A 180 -1.50 -16.62 -10.56
CA THR A 180 -2.05 -16.60 -9.21
C THR A 180 -3.58 -16.75 -9.28
N PRO A 181 -4.16 -17.81 -8.71
CA PRO A 181 -5.61 -17.97 -8.70
C PRO A 181 -6.25 -16.72 -8.09
N LYS A 182 -7.29 -16.19 -8.74
CA LYS A 182 -7.88 -14.89 -8.35
C LYS A 182 -8.17 -14.79 -6.84
N ALA A 183 -8.76 -15.84 -6.25
CA ALA A 183 -9.04 -15.89 -4.82
C ALA A 183 -7.78 -15.73 -3.94
N ILE A 184 -6.70 -16.44 -4.26
CA ILE A 184 -5.42 -16.31 -3.56
C ILE A 184 -4.82 -14.93 -3.78
N GLY A 185 -4.87 -14.42 -5.01
CA GLY A 185 -4.38 -13.09 -5.35
C GLY A 185 -5.06 -11.99 -4.54
N ASP A 186 -6.40 -12.02 -4.45
CA ASP A 186 -7.19 -11.04 -3.69
C ASP A 186 -6.88 -11.12 -2.18
N ASP A 187 -6.71 -12.33 -1.63
CA ASP A 187 -6.30 -12.50 -0.23
C ASP A 187 -4.87 -12.00 0.02
N VAL A 188 -3.92 -12.29 -0.87
CA VAL A 188 -2.53 -11.81 -0.79
C VAL A 188 -2.47 -10.29 -0.89
N LEU A 189 -3.23 -9.68 -1.79
CA LEU A 189 -3.30 -8.21 -1.92
C LEU A 189 -3.84 -7.56 -0.65
N ARG A 190 -4.87 -8.15 -0.03
CA ARG A 190 -5.38 -7.70 1.28
C ARG A 190 -4.33 -7.85 2.38
N ALA A 191 -3.63 -8.98 2.43
CA ALA A 191 -2.56 -9.20 3.40
C ALA A 191 -1.38 -8.23 3.21
N TYR A 192 -0.99 -7.95 1.97
CA TYR A 192 0.05 -6.99 1.60
C TYR A 192 -0.31 -5.55 2.03
N ARG A 193 -1.55 -5.12 1.78
CA ARG A 193 -2.07 -3.81 2.21
C ARG A 193 -2.21 -3.71 3.74
N GLY A 194 -2.11 -4.83 4.45
CA GLY A 194 -2.19 -4.89 5.90
C GLY A 194 -3.53 -4.41 6.44
N ARG A 195 -3.50 -3.59 7.50
CA ARG A 195 -4.71 -3.08 8.14
C ARG A 195 -5.39 -1.95 7.34
N GLY A 196 -4.74 -1.41 6.31
CA GLY A 196 -5.20 -0.25 5.56
C GLY A 196 -4.74 1.07 6.16
N LEU A 197 -5.45 2.16 5.85
CA LEU A 197 -5.09 3.52 6.24
C LEU A 197 -5.98 4.02 7.40
N PRO A 198 -5.44 4.64 8.46
CA PRO A 198 -6.27 5.16 9.55
C PRO A 198 -7.17 6.31 9.08
N TRP A 199 -8.39 6.39 9.61
CA TRP A 199 -9.34 7.47 9.30
C TRP A 199 -8.80 8.85 9.64
N GLU A 200 -8.00 8.96 10.70
CA GLU A 200 -7.35 10.20 11.08
C GLU A 200 -6.53 10.77 9.92
N ARG A 201 -5.78 9.91 9.22
CA ARG A 201 -4.97 10.32 8.08
C ARG A 201 -5.82 10.80 6.92
N VAL A 202 -6.91 10.09 6.60
CA VAL A 202 -7.82 10.46 5.52
C VAL A 202 -8.48 11.81 5.80
N ILE A 203 -8.94 12.03 7.03
CA ILE A 203 -9.59 13.28 7.44
C ILE A 203 -8.58 14.42 7.47
N LEU A 204 -7.34 14.18 7.92
CA LEU A 204 -6.26 15.16 7.91
C LEU A 204 -5.89 15.59 6.49
N ASP A 205 -5.78 14.64 5.55
CA ASP A 205 -5.46 14.95 4.16
C ASP A 205 -6.65 15.60 3.43
N LEU A 206 -7.89 15.30 3.83
CA LEU A 206 -9.07 16.04 3.38
C LEU A 206 -9.07 17.48 3.92
N HIS A 207 -8.76 17.67 5.21
CA HIS A 207 -8.70 18.99 5.87
C HIS A 207 -7.61 19.88 5.27
N SER A 208 -6.42 19.32 5.05
CA SER A 208 -5.28 20.04 4.47
C SER A 208 -5.33 20.12 2.94
N GLY A 209 -6.34 19.53 2.31
CA GLY A 209 -6.49 19.44 0.86
C GLY A 209 -5.56 18.44 0.17
N ARG A 210 -4.58 17.86 0.87
CA ARG A 210 -3.61 16.88 0.32
C ARG A 210 -4.27 15.67 -0.34
N ILE A 211 -5.51 15.35 0.00
CA ILE A 211 -6.30 14.33 -0.69
C ILE A 211 -6.45 14.60 -2.20
N LEU A 212 -6.34 15.86 -2.65
CA LEU A 212 -6.38 16.28 -4.06
C LEU A 212 -4.96 16.38 -4.69
N GLY A 213 -3.95 15.82 -4.03
CA GLY A 213 -2.56 15.87 -4.46
C GLY A 213 -1.92 17.24 -4.25
N VAL A 214 -0.98 17.59 -5.12
CA VAL A 214 -0.09 18.77 -4.96
C VAL A 214 -0.86 20.10 -5.00
N TRP A 215 -1.98 20.17 -5.71
CA TRP A 215 -2.78 21.40 -5.84
C TRP A 215 -3.73 21.65 -4.66
N GLY A 216 -4.04 20.62 -3.89
CA GLY A 216 -5.03 20.68 -2.83
C GLY A 216 -4.73 21.67 -1.70
N PRO A 217 -3.49 21.72 -1.17
CA PRO A 217 -3.12 22.74 -0.18
C PRO A 217 -3.36 24.17 -0.66
N TYR A 218 -3.04 24.48 -1.92
CA TYR A 218 -3.28 25.81 -2.48
C TYR A 218 -4.78 26.15 -2.59
N LEU A 219 -5.65 25.15 -2.84
CA LEU A 219 -7.09 25.33 -2.77
C LEU A 219 -7.54 25.69 -1.34
N MET A 220 -6.97 25.03 -0.33
CA MET A 220 -7.26 25.33 1.07
C MET A 220 -6.73 26.70 1.50
N ASP A 221 -5.56 27.12 1.02
CA ASP A 221 -5.05 28.48 1.23
C ASP A 221 -6.00 29.52 0.62
N GLY A 222 -6.52 29.24 -0.58
CA GLY A 222 -7.54 30.07 -1.23
C GLY A 222 -8.84 30.15 -0.41
N ALA A 223 -9.27 29.04 0.19
CA ALA A 223 -10.42 29.02 1.10
C ALA A 223 -10.17 29.85 2.37
N ALA A 224 -8.99 29.73 2.97
CA ALA A 224 -8.60 30.50 4.14
C ALA A 224 -8.57 32.01 3.84
N LEU A 225 -8.04 32.40 2.67
CA LEU A 225 -8.06 33.79 2.22
C LEU A 225 -9.49 34.30 1.98
N ALA A 226 -10.35 33.48 1.35
CA ALA A 226 -11.75 33.83 1.15
C ALA A 226 -12.47 34.05 2.49
N LEU A 227 -12.25 33.17 3.48
CA LEU A 227 -12.79 33.31 4.83
C LEU A 227 -12.28 34.58 5.51
N LEU A 228 -10.99 34.89 5.38
CA LEU A 228 -10.41 36.12 5.91
C LEU A 228 -11.09 37.38 5.31
N ILE A 229 -11.29 37.38 3.98
CA ILE A 229 -12.02 38.46 3.29
C ILE A 229 -13.46 38.54 3.79
N LEU A 230 -14.15 37.41 4.01
CA LEU A 230 -15.50 37.37 4.54
C LEU A 230 -15.57 37.96 5.96
N VAL A 231 -14.61 37.64 6.83
CA VAL A 231 -14.51 38.21 8.18
C VAL A 231 -14.38 39.74 8.13
N PHE A 232 -13.42 40.27 7.36
CA PHE A 232 -13.20 41.71 7.27
C PHE A 232 -14.37 42.45 6.60
N SER A 233 -14.92 41.90 5.51
CA SER A 233 -16.07 42.51 4.83
C SER A 233 -17.34 42.45 5.68
N GLY A 234 -17.53 41.41 6.48
CA GLY A 234 -18.60 41.31 7.47
C GLY A 234 -18.48 42.41 8.54
N PHE A 235 -17.28 42.57 9.12
CA PHE A 235 -17.01 43.63 10.10
C PHE A 235 -17.21 45.03 9.52
N TYR A 236 -16.69 45.29 8.31
CA TYR A 236 -16.88 46.56 7.59
C TYR A 236 -18.37 46.88 7.37
N ASN A 237 -19.15 45.90 6.92
CA ASN A 237 -20.59 46.05 6.74
C ASN A 237 -21.32 46.33 8.07
N TRP A 238 -20.89 45.71 9.17
CA TRP A 238 -21.45 45.98 10.51
C TRP A 238 -21.15 47.41 10.98
N VAL A 239 -19.91 47.87 10.85
CA VAL A 239 -19.52 49.24 11.26
C VAL A 239 -20.25 50.32 10.46
N ILE A 240 -20.47 50.11 9.16
CA ILE A 240 -21.11 51.12 8.29
C ILE A 240 -22.63 51.13 8.41
N ARG A 241 -23.24 50.01 8.82
CA ARG A 241 -24.69 49.94 9.06
C ARG A 241 -25.09 50.46 10.45
N ARG A 242 -24.12 50.69 11.33
CA ARG A 242 -24.31 51.32 12.64
C ARG A 242 -24.20 52.82 12.52
#